data_AF-A0A7C6WE84-F1
#
_entry.id   AF-A0A7C6WE84-F1
#
_cell.length_a   1.000
_cell.length_b   1.000
_cell.length_c   1.000
_cell.angle_alpha   90.00
_cell.angle_beta   90.00
_cell.angle_gamma   90.00
#
_symmetry.space_group_name_H-M   'P 1'
#
loop_
_entity.id
_entity.type
_entity.pdbx_description
1 polymer ?
#
loop_
_entity_poly.entity_id
_entity_poly.type
_entity_poly.pdbx_seq_one_letter_code
_entity_poly.pdbx_strand_id
1 'polypeptide(L)'
;MEIVFLHALEILSEGAVPLLIGGILLLAHCRGVNVFESFVQGAQEGFTTAIRIIPHLVAMFVAIYLLRFSGALDLVIKFVNPLLVLGGAPPEILPLVITRPLSGSAAFGLTVDL
;
A
#
# COMPACT_ATOMS: atom_id res chain seq x y z
N MET A 1 -16.60 -23.51 10.02
CA MET A 1 -15.72 -23.86 8.88
C MET A 1 -15.21 -22.61 8.18
N GLU A 2 -16.10 -21.68 7.83
CA GLU A 2 -15.73 -20.37 7.24
C GLU A 2 -14.85 -19.49 8.16
N ILE A 3 -15.20 -19.37 9.44
CA ILE A 3 -14.40 -18.58 10.41
C ILE A 3 -12.98 -19.14 10.59
N VAL A 4 -12.82 -20.46 10.61
CA VAL A 4 -11.51 -21.12 10.73
C VAL A 4 -10.65 -20.87 9.48
N PHE A 5 -11.27 -20.87 8.31
CA PHE A 5 -10.60 -20.56 7.05
C PHE A 5 -10.13 -19.10 6.99
N LEU A 6 -10.99 -18.15 7.38
CA LEU A 6 -10.63 -16.73 7.43
C LEU A 6 -9.47 -16.47 8.40
N HIS A 7 -9.50 -17.09 9.58
CA HIS A 7 -8.44 -16.92 10.56
C HIS A 7 -7.10 -17.52 10.12
N ALA A 8 -7.14 -18.64 9.38
CA ALA A 8 -5.93 -19.21 8.79
C ALA A 8 -5.32 -18.28 7.72
N LEU A 9 -6.14 -17.62 6.90
CA LEU A 9 -5.68 -16.63 5.92
C LEU A 9 -5.10 -15.39 6.59
N GLU A 10 -5.71 -14.93 7.68
CA GLU A 10 -5.27 -13.77 8.46
C GLU A 10 -3.86 -14.00 9.03
N ILE A 11 -3.65 -15.14 9.70
CA ILE A 11 -2.35 -15.56 10.23
C ILE A 11 -1.30 -15.68 9.11
N LEU A 12 -1.68 -16.21 7.94
CA LEU A 12 -0.76 -16.38 6.82
C LEU A 12 -0.38 -15.03 6.19
N SER A 13 -1.33 -14.11 6.06
CA SER A 13 -1.12 -12.77 5.51
C SER A 13 -0.26 -11.92 6.45
N GLU A 14 -0.57 -11.91 7.75
CA GLU A 14 0.20 -11.17 8.75
C GLU A 14 1.61 -11.75 8.95
N GLY A 15 1.71 -13.09 8.92
CA GLY A 15 2.98 -13.79 9.07
C GLY A 15 3.88 -13.73 7.84
N ALA A 16 3.36 -13.38 6.66
CA ALA A 16 4.11 -13.43 5.40
C ALA A 16 5.37 -12.56 5.42
N VAL A 17 5.25 -11.30 5.89
CA VAL A 17 6.38 -10.36 5.89
C VAL A 17 7.48 -10.78 6.88
N PRO A 18 7.18 -11.07 8.17
CA PRO A 18 8.19 -11.57 9.11
C PRO A 18 8.85 -12.88 8.66
N LEU A 19 8.07 -13.84 8.12
CA LEU A 19 8.61 -15.12 7.64
C LEU A 19 9.55 -14.93 6.46
N LEU A 20 9.21 -14.04 5.52
CA LEU A 20 10.06 -13.74 4.37
C LEU A 20 11.37 -13.12 4.84
N ILE A 21 11.31 -12.07 5.66
CA ILE A 21 12.51 -11.39 6.18
C ILE A 21 13.37 -12.36 6.98
N GLY A 22 12.78 -13.06 7.95
CA GLY A 22 13.49 -14.06 8.76
C GLY A 22 14.11 -15.18 7.92
N GLY A 23 13.37 -15.68 6.93
CA GLY A 23 13.84 -16.73 6.02
C GLY A 23 15.04 -16.30 5.19
N ILE A 24 15.04 -15.08 4.65
CA ILE A 24 16.19 -14.52 3.89
C ILE A 24 17.41 -14.38 4.79
N LEU A 25 17.24 -13.84 6.01
CA LEU A 25 18.35 -13.64 6.95
C LEU A 25 18.97 -14.97 7.39
N LEU A 26 18.14 -15.98 7.70
CA LEU A 26 18.60 -17.32 8.06
C LEU A 26 19.36 -17.98 6.89
N LEU A 27 18.83 -17.89 5.68
CA LEU A 27 19.46 -18.44 4.49
C LEU A 27 20.78 -17.74 4.15
N ALA A 28 20.88 -16.43 4.33
CA ALA A 28 22.12 -15.68 4.19
C ALA A 28 23.17 -16.12 5.23
N HIS A 29 22.75 -16.31 6.48
CA HIS A 29 23.62 -16.82 7.55
C HIS A 29 24.12 -18.23 7.25
N CYS A 30 23.24 -19.15 6.84
CA CYS A 30 23.62 -20.53 6.47
C CYS A 30 24.58 -20.59 5.27
N ARG A 31 24.57 -19.57 4.40
CA ARG A 31 25.48 -19.47 3.24
C ARG A 31 26.80 -18.75 3.54
N GLY A 32 27.04 -18.37 4.80
CA GLY A 32 28.26 -17.69 5.21
C GLY A 32 28.36 -16.23 4.73
N VAL A 33 27.23 -15.61 4.38
CA VAL A 33 27.18 -14.19 3.98
C VAL A 33 27.28 -13.31 5.24
N ASN A 34 28.00 -12.20 5.16
CA ASN A 34 27.98 -11.18 6.21
C ASN A 34 26.61 -10.47 6.22
N VAL A 35 25.67 -11.02 7.00
CA VAL A 35 24.28 -10.59 7.04
C VAL A 35 24.16 -9.12 7.47
N PHE A 36 24.95 -8.69 8.45
CA PHE A 36 24.88 -7.34 8.98
C PHE A 36 25.29 -6.30 7.93
N GLU A 37 26.45 -6.47 7.30
CA GLU A 37 26.92 -5.53 6.27
C GLU A 37 25.98 -5.50 5.06
N SER A 38 25.55 -6.68 4.59
CA SER A 38 24.63 -6.78 3.45
C SER A 38 23.29 -6.12 3.74
N PHE A 39 22.79 -6.27 4.97
CA PHE A 39 21.56 -5.62 5.42
C PHE A 39 21.70 -4.09 5.46
N VAL A 40 22.80 -3.58 6.02
CA VAL A 40 23.06 -2.12 6.10
C VAL A 40 23.18 -1.52 4.70
N GLN A 41 23.88 -2.20 3.78
CA GLN A 41 23.96 -1.76 2.39
C GLN A 41 22.58 -1.72 1.72
N GLY A 42 21.81 -2.81 1.83
CA GLY A 42 20.44 -2.86 1.30
C GLY A 42 19.52 -1.79 1.89
N ALA A 43 19.68 -1.48 3.19
CA ALA A 43 18.95 -0.42 3.85
C ALA A 43 19.31 0.97 3.32
N GLN A 44 20.58 1.25 3.02
CA GLN A 44 21.02 2.51 2.41
C GLN A 44 20.45 2.71 0.99
N GLU A 45 20.46 1.66 0.18
CA GLU A 45 19.87 1.67 -1.16
C GLU A 45 18.35 1.87 -1.10
N GLY A 46 17.68 1.18 -0.17
CA GLY A 46 16.26 1.34 0.10
C GLY A 46 15.90 2.75 0.57
N PHE A 47 16.70 3.34 1.46
CA PHE A 47 16.50 4.70 1.94
C PHE A 47 16.61 5.74 0.81
N THR A 48 17.60 5.58 -0.06
CA THR A 48 17.75 6.44 -1.25
C THR A 48 16.54 6.34 -2.17
N THR A 49 16.01 5.13 -2.35
CA THR A 49 14.79 4.88 -3.14
C THR A 49 13.56 5.54 -2.48
N ALA A 50 13.42 5.44 -1.16
CA ALA A 50 12.33 6.06 -0.42
C ALA A 50 12.33 7.60 -0.59
N ILE A 51 13.50 8.25 -0.47
CA ILE A 51 13.63 9.70 -0.70
C ILE A 51 13.17 10.11 -2.10
N ARG A 52 13.42 9.27 -3.12
CA ARG A 52 12.96 9.55 -4.49
C ARG A 52 11.45 9.37 -4.66
N ILE A 53 10.86 8.43 -3.93
CA ILE A 53 9.41 8.14 -4.01
C ILE A 53 8.58 9.18 -3.25
N ILE A 54 9.06 9.67 -2.09
CA ILE A 54 8.34 10.61 -1.22
C ILE A 54 7.74 11.82 -1.98
N PRO A 55 8.48 12.56 -2.83
CA PRO A 55 7.94 13.70 -3.56
C PRO A 55 6.72 13.36 -4.42
N HIS A 56 6.73 12.19 -5.06
CA HIS A 56 5.64 11.73 -5.91
C HIS A 56 4.40 11.41 -5.08
N LEU A 57 4.58 10.75 -3.92
CA LEU A 57 3.49 10.46 -2.99
C LEU A 57 2.88 11.75 -2.45
N VAL A 58 3.71 12.69 -2.02
CA VAL A 58 3.28 13.99 -1.49
C VAL A 58 2.50 14.76 -2.55
N ALA A 59 3.02 14.86 -3.79
CA ALA A 59 2.33 15.54 -4.88
C ALA A 59 0.94 14.93 -5.15
N MET A 60 0.85 13.60 -5.15
CA MET A 60 -0.41 12.91 -5.37
C MET A 60 -1.40 13.12 -4.21
N PHE A 61 -0.95 13.02 -2.96
CA PHE A 61 -1.80 13.29 -1.80
C PHE A 61 -2.30 14.72 -1.79
N VAL A 62 -1.43 15.70 -2.05
CA VAL A 62 -1.81 17.12 -2.17
C VAL A 62 -2.88 17.30 -3.25
N ALA A 63 -2.70 16.70 -4.44
CA ALA A 63 -3.70 16.77 -5.50
C ALA A 63 -5.06 16.19 -5.08
N ILE A 64 -5.07 15.04 -4.39
CA ILE A 64 -6.31 14.41 -3.90
C ILE A 64 -6.98 15.27 -2.83
N TYR A 65 -6.22 15.81 -1.88
CA TYR A 65 -6.76 16.72 -0.88
C TYR A 65 -7.35 17.97 -1.54
N LEU A 66 -6.67 18.56 -2.53
CA LEU A 66 -7.22 19.70 -3.29
C LEU A 66 -8.52 19.36 -4.02
N LEU A 67 -8.60 18.18 -4.66
CA LEU A 67 -9.82 17.71 -5.32
C LEU A 67 -10.97 17.48 -4.34
N ARG A 68 -10.67 16.99 -3.13
CA ARG A 68 -11.65 16.80 -2.05
C ARG A 68 -12.13 18.14 -1.49
N PHE A 69 -11.21 19.05 -1.14
CA PHE A 69 -11.55 20.36 -0.57
C PHE A 69 -12.27 21.28 -1.57
N SER A 70 -11.99 21.16 -2.86
CA SER A 70 -12.65 21.95 -3.91
C SER A 70 -14.06 21.46 -4.27
N GLY A 71 -14.49 20.29 -3.78
CA GLY A 71 -15.74 19.66 -4.18
C GLY A 71 -15.73 19.07 -5.60
N ALA A 72 -14.59 19.11 -6.31
CA ALA A 72 -14.44 18.50 -7.62
C ALA A 72 -14.65 16.97 -7.55
N LEU A 73 -14.18 16.34 -6.48
CA LEU A 73 -14.36 14.91 -6.25
C LEU A 73 -15.85 14.54 -6.12
N ASP A 74 -16.66 15.37 -5.45
CA ASP A 74 -18.10 15.15 -5.29
C ASP A 74 -18.85 15.22 -6.63
N LEU A 75 -18.42 16.09 -7.53
CA LEU A 75 -18.96 16.17 -8.89
C LEU A 75 -18.65 14.90 -9.70
N VAL A 76 -17.41 14.41 -9.61
CA VAL A 76 -17.00 13.15 -10.25
C VAL A 76 -17.79 11.97 -9.66
N ILE A 77 -17.89 11.89 -8.33
CA ILE A 77 -18.68 10.88 -7.65
C ILE A 77 -20.12 10.90 -8.14
N LYS A 78 -20.80 12.05 -8.20
CA LYS A 78 -22.19 12.12 -8.69
C LYS A 78 -22.37 11.56 -10.10
N PHE A 79 -21.39 11.76 -10.97
CA PHE A 79 -21.44 11.25 -12.35
C PHE A 79 -21.17 9.74 -12.43
N VAL A 80 -20.25 9.23 -11.61
CA VAL A 80 -19.82 7.81 -11.62
C VAL A 80 -20.67 6.94 -10.69
N ASN A 81 -21.41 7.53 -9.74
CA ASN A 81 -22.28 6.86 -8.78
C ASN A 81 -23.23 5.80 -9.39
N PRO A 82 -23.94 6.06 -10.51
CA PRO A 82 -24.80 5.02 -11.09
C PRO A 82 -24.03 3.73 -11.46
N LEU A 83 -22.77 3.85 -11.88
CA LEU A 83 -21.91 2.71 -12.19
C LEU A 83 -21.37 2.02 -10.92
N LEU A 84 -21.10 2.79 -9.86
CA LEU A 84 -20.59 2.26 -8.58
C LEU A 84 -21.66 1.50 -7.81
N VAL A 85 -22.90 2.00 -7.81
CA VAL A 85 -24.04 1.33 -7.17
C VAL A 85 -24.36 0.00 -7.86
N LEU A 86 -24.23 -0.07 -9.19
CA LEU A 86 -24.32 -1.33 -9.95
C LEU A 86 -23.25 -2.34 -9.54
N GLY A 87 -22.05 -1.86 -9.16
CA GLY A 87 -20.95 -2.68 -8.67
C GLY A 87 -20.93 -2.94 -7.16
N GLY A 88 -21.88 -2.39 -6.39
CA GLY A 88 -21.92 -2.51 -4.92
C GLY A 88 -20.79 -1.79 -4.18
N ALA A 89 -20.11 -0.84 -4.83
CA ALA A 89 -18.95 -0.14 -4.27
C ALA A 89 -19.36 1.21 -3.64
N PRO A 90 -18.94 1.52 -2.40
CA PRO A 90 -19.13 2.84 -1.82
C PRO A 90 -18.44 3.95 -2.64
N PRO A 91 -19.05 5.14 -2.75
CA PRO A 91 -18.48 6.26 -3.48
C PRO A 91 -17.16 6.79 -2.89
N GLU A 92 -16.89 6.52 -1.61
CA GLU A 92 -15.67 6.93 -0.91
C GLU A 92 -14.41 6.20 -1.41
N ILE A 93 -14.57 5.11 -2.17
CA ILE A 93 -13.45 4.33 -2.72
C ILE A 93 -12.87 4.98 -3.99
N LEU A 94 -13.53 5.97 -4.59
CA LEU A 94 -13.09 6.59 -5.84
C LEU A 94 -11.62 7.11 -5.81
N PRO A 95 -11.18 7.81 -4.75
CA PRO A 95 -9.76 8.18 -4.58
C PRO A 95 -8.82 6.97 -4.52
N LEU A 96 -9.23 5.88 -3.86
CA LEU A 96 -8.46 4.63 -3.79
C LEU A 96 -8.35 3.96 -5.17
N VAL A 97 -9.44 3.95 -5.96
CA VAL A 97 -9.45 3.39 -7.32
C VAL A 97 -8.46 4.12 -8.23
N ILE A 98 -8.38 5.45 -8.12
CA ILE A 98 -7.46 6.26 -8.93
C ILE A 98 -6.01 6.06 -8.48
N THR A 99 -5.76 6.00 -7.17
CA THR A 99 -4.40 5.93 -6.64
C THR A 99 -3.76 4.56 -6.73
N ARG A 100 -4.52 3.47 -6.63
CA ARG A 100 -3.96 2.12 -6.58
C ARG A 100 -3.16 1.70 -7.83
N PRO A 101 -3.60 1.99 -9.07
CA PRO A 101 -2.79 1.71 -10.27
C PRO A 101 -1.56 2.62 -10.41
N LEU A 102 -1.63 3.85 -9.88
CA LEU A 102 -0.55 4.82 -9.96
C LEU A 102 0.53 4.56 -8.90
N SER A 103 0.14 4.17 -7.69
CA SER A 103 1.03 3.84 -6.59
C SER A 103 0.34 2.99 -5.53
N GLY A 104 0.80 1.74 -5.38
CA GLY A 104 0.34 0.85 -4.32
C GLY A 104 0.63 1.41 -2.92
N SER A 105 1.79 2.05 -2.72
CA SER A 105 2.19 2.65 -1.43
C SER A 105 1.32 3.85 -1.06
N ALA A 106 0.90 4.64 -2.04
CA ALA A 106 0.02 5.77 -1.78
C ALA A 106 -1.41 5.33 -1.46
N ALA A 107 -1.94 4.36 -2.21
CA ALA A 107 -3.26 3.80 -1.94
C ALA A 107 -3.32 3.17 -0.54
N PHE A 108 -2.24 2.51 -0.11
CA PHE A 108 -2.11 2.02 1.27
C PHE A 108 -2.17 3.17 2.28
N GLY A 109 -1.43 4.27 2.05
CA GLY A 109 -1.46 5.45 2.91
C GLY A 109 -2.86 6.08 3.04
N LEU A 110 -3.62 6.16 1.93
CA LEU A 110 -5.01 6.64 1.96
C LEU A 110 -5.95 5.69 2.69
N THR A 111 -5.73 4.38 2.60
CA THR A 111 -6.56 3.40 3.31
C THR A 111 -6.39 3.50 4.83
N VAL A 112 -5.21 3.93 5.30
CA VAL A 112 -4.97 4.16 6.73
C VAL A 112 -5.64 5.45 7.23
N ASP A 113 -5.89 6.42 6.35
CA ASP A 113 -6.59 7.68 6.65
C ASP A 113 -8.13 7.56 6.58
N LEU A 114 -8.64 6.51 5.93
CA LEU A 114 -10.07 6.18 5.79
C LEU A 114 -10.56 5.31 6.94
#